data_AF-A0A178ABG6-F1
#
_entry.id   AF-A0A178ABG6-F1
#
_cell.length_a   1.000
_cell.length_b   1.000
_cell.length_c   1.000
_cell.angle_alpha   90.00
_cell.angle_beta   90.00
_cell.angle_gamma   90.00
#
_symmetry.space_group_name_H-M   'P 1'
#
loop_
_entity.id
_entity.type
_entity.pdbx_description
1 polymer ?
#
loop_
_entity_poly.entity_id
_entity_poly.type
_entity_poly.pdbx_seq_one_letter_code
_entity_poly.pdbx_strand_id
1 'polypeptide(L)'
;MYFLTTILTLASAASAIDIFFHANSDCTGPSKLGCYAQNPNACCSDNGVTGSYDSVGFYGIPVDWNIVIGGYTEKEGTDNCPTELTRVSTRGRTYYCLSHPVGFTGARWRFASKKRDVGEEENVREESMERDVLDRVGGEE
;
A
#
# COMPACT_ATOMS: atom_id res chain seq x y z
N MET A 1 34.91 -26.01 2.31
CA MET A 1 34.25 -25.16 1.29
C MET A 1 33.08 -24.48 1.97
N TYR A 2 33.20 -23.18 2.25
CA TYR A 2 32.15 -22.38 2.88
C TYR A 2 31.10 -22.02 1.83
N PHE A 3 29.88 -22.54 1.98
CA PHE A 3 28.72 -22.09 1.22
C PHE A 3 28.27 -20.74 1.77
N LEU A 4 28.54 -19.67 1.02
CA LEU A 4 27.99 -18.34 1.24
C LEU A 4 26.55 -18.34 0.73
N THR A 5 25.59 -18.65 1.60
CA THR A 5 24.17 -18.36 1.38
C THR A 5 23.94 -16.86 1.61
N THR A 6 23.99 -16.08 0.53
CA THR A 6 23.55 -14.69 0.52
C THR A 6 22.03 -14.65 0.68
N ILE A 7 21.55 -14.39 1.89
CA ILE A 7 20.13 -14.08 2.13
C ILE A 7 19.86 -12.70 1.53
N LEU A 8 19.18 -12.68 0.39
CA LEU A 8 18.68 -11.48 -0.27
C LEU A 8 17.55 -10.88 0.59
N THR A 9 17.86 -9.95 1.48
CA THR A 9 16.85 -9.24 2.26
C THR A 9 16.13 -8.23 1.36
N LEU A 10 14.89 -8.54 0.99
CA LEU A 10 14.03 -7.63 0.25
C LEU A 10 13.53 -6.54 1.20
N ALA A 11 14.28 -5.44 1.32
CA ALA A 11 13.81 -4.25 2.01
C ALA A 11 12.66 -3.63 1.20
N SER A 12 11.43 -3.99 1.50
CA SER A 12 10.25 -3.27 1.02
C SER A 12 10.19 -1.92 1.73
N ALA A 13 10.93 -0.94 1.21
CA ALA A 13 10.70 0.46 1.54
C ALA A 13 9.35 0.86 0.94
N ALA A 14 8.26 0.57 1.67
CA ALA A 14 6.94 1.08 1.34
C ALA A 14 7.00 2.61 1.48
N SER A 15 6.77 3.31 0.37
CA SER A 15 6.80 4.77 0.28
C SER A 15 5.97 5.43 1.37
N ALA A 16 6.62 6.40 2.00
CA ALA A 16 6.11 7.32 2.98
C ALA A 16 5.12 8.30 2.33
N ILE A 17 3.81 8.07 2.50
CA ILE A 17 2.80 9.09 2.21
C ILE A 17 2.59 9.92 3.47
N ASP A 18 2.69 11.24 3.34
CA ASP A 18 2.41 12.15 4.45
C ASP A 18 0.95 12.57 4.41
N ILE A 19 0.33 12.61 5.58
CA ILE A 19 -1.07 12.98 5.76
C ILE A 19 -1.13 14.20 6.68
N PHE A 20 -1.74 15.29 6.21
CA PHE A 20 -1.89 16.51 6.98
C PHE A 20 -3.34 16.94 7.05
N PHE A 21 -3.78 17.31 8.25
CA PHE A 21 -5.11 17.83 8.50
C PHE A 21 -5.11 19.35 8.61
N HIS A 22 -6.14 19.98 8.08
CA HIS A 22 -6.27 21.43 8.00
C HIS A 22 -7.63 21.90 8.53
N ALA A 23 -7.65 23.11 9.09
CA ALA A 23 -8.87 23.73 9.62
C ALA A 23 -9.72 24.44 8.55
N ASN A 24 -9.26 24.44 7.31
CA ASN A 24 -9.93 25.01 6.13
C ASN A 24 -10.21 23.89 5.13
N SER A 25 -11.12 24.12 4.20
CA SER A 25 -11.66 23.11 3.27
C SER A 25 -10.78 22.79 2.05
N ASP A 26 -9.64 23.46 1.92
CA ASP A 26 -8.85 23.52 0.69
C ASP A 26 -7.38 23.09 0.90
N CYS A 27 -7.08 22.51 2.07
CA CYS A 27 -5.75 22.03 2.46
C CYS A 27 -4.63 23.09 2.33
N THR A 28 -4.97 24.38 2.33
CA THR A 28 -4.00 25.48 2.41
C THR A 28 -3.69 25.83 3.86
N GLY A 29 -2.65 26.65 4.09
CA GLY A 29 -2.29 27.11 5.43
C GLY A 29 -1.64 26.05 6.32
N PRO A 30 -1.42 26.36 7.61
CA PRO A 30 -0.71 25.48 8.53
C PRO A 30 -1.55 24.24 8.89
N SER A 31 -0.93 23.07 8.78
CA SER A 31 -1.53 21.81 9.25
C SER A 31 -1.69 21.80 10.77
N LYS A 32 -2.79 21.25 11.25
CA LYS A 32 -3.09 21.10 12.69
C LYS A 32 -2.58 19.76 13.24
N LEU A 33 -2.66 18.72 12.42
CA LEU A 33 -2.15 17.39 12.70
C LEU A 33 -1.40 16.90 11.45
N GLY A 34 -0.26 16.26 11.65
CA GLY A 34 0.54 15.68 10.57
C GLY A 34 1.02 14.30 10.97
N CYS A 35 0.74 13.30 10.14
CA CYS A 35 1.33 11.98 10.26
C CYS A 35 2.27 11.76 9.07
N TYR A 36 3.53 11.56 9.39
CA TYR A 36 4.58 11.40 8.41
C TYR A 36 4.79 9.94 8.08
N ALA A 37 5.22 9.66 6.86
CA ALA A 37 5.60 8.33 6.40
C ALA A 37 4.59 7.23 6.74
N GLN A 38 3.31 7.50 6.46
CA GLN A 38 2.24 6.61 6.88
C GLN A 38 2.25 5.29 6.13
N ASN A 39 2.16 4.20 6.89
CA ASN A 39 2.02 2.86 6.36
C ASN A 39 0.63 2.65 5.74
N PRO A 40 0.50 1.76 4.74
CA PRO A 40 -0.80 1.42 4.17
C PRO A 40 -1.70 0.82 5.26
N ASN A 41 -2.97 1.24 5.25
CA ASN A 41 -4.04 0.89 6.19
C ASN A 41 -3.85 1.39 7.63
N ALA A 42 -2.74 2.05 7.96
CA ALA A 42 -2.59 2.72 9.25
C ALA A 42 -3.52 3.95 9.29
N CYS A 43 -4.24 4.11 10.40
CA CYS A 43 -5.08 5.28 10.63
C CYS A 43 -4.22 6.42 11.19
N CYS A 44 -4.23 7.55 10.51
CA CYS A 44 -3.71 8.81 11.01
C CYS A 44 -4.89 9.58 11.63
N SER A 45 -4.87 9.77 12.96
CA SER A 45 -5.88 10.46 13.77
C SER A 45 -5.21 10.99 15.04
N ASP A 46 -5.77 12.02 15.66
CA ASP A 46 -5.42 12.42 17.04
C ASP A 46 -6.32 11.77 18.11
N ASN A 47 -7.06 10.72 17.76
CA ASN A 47 -7.96 9.96 18.64
C ASN A 47 -9.07 10.82 19.28
N GLY A 48 -9.57 11.81 18.55
CA GLY A 48 -10.71 12.64 18.94
C GLY A 48 -10.38 13.76 19.93
N VAL A 49 -9.10 14.07 20.14
CA VAL A 49 -8.65 15.05 21.13
C VAL A 49 -8.94 16.49 20.71
N THR A 50 -8.79 16.81 19.43
CA THR A 50 -8.80 18.18 18.88
C THR A 50 -10.10 18.48 18.11
N GLY A 51 -10.92 17.46 17.84
CA GLY A 51 -12.17 17.57 17.08
C GLY A 51 -12.02 17.17 15.61
N SER A 52 -12.91 17.69 14.74
CA SER A 52 -12.85 17.43 13.31
C SER A 52 -12.11 18.53 12.53
N TYR A 53 -11.50 18.13 11.42
CA TYR A 53 -10.76 18.94 10.47
C TYR A 53 -11.50 19.04 9.15
N ASP A 54 -11.63 20.24 8.59
CA ASP A 54 -12.40 20.49 7.36
C ASP A 54 -11.82 19.80 6.12
N SER A 55 -10.50 19.60 6.11
CA SER A 55 -9.83 18.89 5.03
C SER A 55 -8.62 18.09 5.47
N VAL A 56 -8.25 17.13 4.62
CA VAL A 56 -7.06 16.31 4.76
C VAL A 56 -6.31 16.23 3.43
N GLY A 57 -5.02 16.55 3.49
CA GLY A 57 -4.10 16.47 2.36
C GLY A 57 -3.25 15.21 2.42
N PHE A 58 -3.14 14.52 1.28
CA PHE A 58 -2.24 13.39 1.07
C PHE A 58 -1.11 13.81 0.14
N TYR A 59 0.13 13.65 0.59
CA TYR A 59 1.32 14.14 -0.08
C TYR A 59 2.33 13.02 -0.33
N GLY A 60 3.19 13.22 -1.33
CA GLY A 60 4.26 12.26 -1.64
C GLY A 60 3.74 10.96 -2.26
N ILE A 61 2.55 10.96 -2.87
CA ILE A 61 1.98 9.77 -3.51
C ILE A 61 2.82 9.42 -4.75
N PRO A 62 3.41 8.22 -4.85
CA PRO A 62 4.13 7.83 -6.06
C PRO A 62 3.18 7.72 -7.25
N VAL A 63 3.57 8.27 -8.41
CA VAL A 63 2.74 8.33 -9.61
C VAL A 63 2.44 6.95 -10.20
N ASP A 64 3.32 5.97 -9.96
CA ASP A 64 3.17 4.58 -10.37
C ASP A 64 2.28 3.77 -9.41
N TRP A 65 1.87 4.35 -8.27
CA TRP A 65 1.03 3.67 -7.31
C TRP A 65 -0.45 3.87 -7.59
N ASN A 66 -1.16 2.75 -7.74
CA ASN A 66 -2.62 2.75 -7.71
C ASN A 66 -3.10 2.59 -6.26
N ILE A 67 -3.34 3.71 -5.58
CA ILE A 67 -3.86 3.73 -4.21
C ILE A 67 -5.25 4.34 -4.13
N VAL A 68 -5.88 4.04 -3.00
CA VAL A 68 -7.13 4.58 -2.53
C VAL A 68 -6.85 5.32 -1.24
N ILE A 69 -7.18 6.59 -1.22
CA ILE A 69 -7.14 7.46 -0.03
C ILE A 69 -8.55 7.62 0.52
N GLY A 70 -8.68 7.87 1.80
CA GLY A 70 -9.98 8.16 2.41
C GLY A 70 -9.88 9.00 3.67
N GLY A 71 -10.96 9.73 3.93
CA GLY A 71 -11.18 10.48 5.15
C GLY A 71 -12.27 9.82 5.99
N TYR A 72 -12.10 9.87 7.31
CA TYR A 72 -12.87 9.12 8.29
C TYR A 72 -13.29 10.03 9.43
N THR A 73 -14.37 9.63 10.10
CA THR A 73 -14.66 10.10 11.45
C THR A 73 -14.46 8.93 12.40
N GLU A 74 -13.86 9.21 13.54
CA GLU A 74 -13.78 8.26 14.61
C GLU A 74 -15.06 8.23 15.41
N LYS A 75 -15.21 7.11 16.11
CA LYS A 75 -16.08 6.99 17.27
C LYS A 75 -15.12 6.85 18.44
N GLU A 76 -15.36 7.60 19.52
CA GLU A 76 -14.52 7.61 20.72
C GLU A 76 -14.08 6.18 21.11
N GLY A 77 -12.78 5.97 21.33
CA GLY A 77 -12.20 4.67 21.74
C GLY A 77 -11.98 3.63 20.63
N THR A 78 -11.84 4.04 19.36
CA THR A 78 -11.60 3.10 18.24
C THR A 78 -10.29 3.40 17.48
N ASP A 79 -9.28 2.55 17.63
CA ASP A 79 -7.93 2.75 17.08
C ASP A 79 -7.77 2.39 15.57
N ASN A 80 -8.77 2.67 14.72
CA ASN A 80 -8.67 2.19 13.33
C ASN A 80 -9.51 2.90 12.26
N CYS A 81 -9.81 4.20 12.40
CA CYS A 81 -10.57 4.95 11.39
C CYS A 81 -11.88 4.20 10.99
N PRO A 82 -12.82 4.00 11.94
CA PRO A 82 -13.92 3.04 11.77
C PRO A 82 -14.97 3.46 10.74
N THR A 83 -15.25 4.76 10.61
CA THR A 83 -16.35 5.27 9.76
C THR A 83 -15.79 6.06 8.60
N GLU A 84 -15.89 5.50 7.40
CA GLU A 84 -15.45 6.18 6.17
C GLU A 84 -16.47 7.24 5.75
N LEU A 85 -16.01 8.48 5.57
CA LEU A 85 -16.83 9.57 5.05
C LEU A 85 -16.67 9.70 3.53
N THR A 86 -15.43 9.60 3.06
CA THR A 86 -15.12 9.73 1.64
C THR A 86 -13.93 8.87 1.26
N ARG A 87 -13.87 8.51 -0.02
CA ARG A 87 -12.84 7.65 -0.60
C ARG A 87 -12.61 8.02 -2.06
N VAL A 88 -11.34 8.17 -2.43
CA VAL A 88 -10.93 8.53 -3.79
C VAL A 88 -9.73 7.70 -4.22
N SER A 89 -9.69 7.27 -5.48
CA SER A 89 -8.50 6.65 -6.08
C SER A 89 -7.59 7.74 -6.65
N THR A 90 -6.28 7.61 -6.41
CA THR A 90 -5.34 8.68 -6.76
C THR A 90 -4.97 8.73 -8.24
N ARG A 91 -5.13 7.61 -8.97
CA ARG A 91 -4.94 7.49 -10.44
C ARG A 91 -3.69 8.23 -10.96
N GLY A 92 -2.57 8.09 -10.26
CA GLY A 92 -1.26 8.64 -10.66
C GLY A 92 -1.01 10.11 -10.28
N ARG A 93 -1.83 10.73 -9.41
CA ARG A 93 -1.50 12.04 -8.84
C ARG A 93 -0.65 11.91 -7.59
N THR A 94 0.25 12.88 -7.41
CA THR A 94 1.16 12.98 -6.27
C THR A 94 0.57 13.64 -5.03
N TYR A 95 -0.57 14.32 -5.21
CA TYR A 95 -1.25 15.10 -4.19
C TYR A 95 -2.77 15.02 -4.34
N TYR A 96 -3.46 14.97 -3.20
CA TYR A 96 -4.90 15.13 -3.10
C TYR A 96 -5.27 15.93 -1.85
N CYS A 97 -6.25 16.81 -2.00
CA CYS A 97 -7.00 17.38 -0.89
C CYS A 97 -8.40 16.77 -0.87
N LEU A 98 -8.78 16.19 0.27
CA LEU A 98 -10.15 15.76 0.53
C LEU A 98 -10.80 16.78 1.47
N SER A 99 -12.05 17.13 1.20
CA SER A 99 -12.88 17.95 2.08
C SER A 99 -14.25 17.32 2.24
N HIS A 100 -14.88 17.53 3.39
CA HIS A 100 -16.21 17.00 3.69
C HIS A 100 -16.93 17.90 4.69
N PRO A 101 -18.24 18.16 4.54
CA PRO A 101 -18.98 19.11 5.40
C PRO A 101 -19.05 18.71 6.89
N VAL A 102 -18.85 17.43 7.20
CA VAL A 102 -18.81 16.91 8.58
C VAL A 102 -17.42 17.09 9.22
N GLY A 103 -16.39 17.32 8.41
CA GLY A 103 -15.00 17.25 8.81
C GLY A 103 -14.51 15.80 8.99
N PHE A 104 -13.20 15.64 9.05
CA PHE A 104 -12.50 14.39 9.28
C PHE A 104 -11.87 14.39 10.66
N THR A 105 -11.83 13.25 11.30
CA THR A 105 -11.01 13.08 12.49
C THR A 105 -9.94 12.00 12.28
N GLY A 106 -10.05 11.23 11.19
CA GLY A 106 -9.04 10.26 10.78
C GLY A 106 -8.87 10.20 9.27
N ALA A 107 -7.75 9.66 8.83
CA ALA A 107 -7.41 9.46 7.43
C ALA A 107 -6.53 8.23 7.25
N ARG A 108 -6.70 7.53 6.13
CA ARG A 108 -5.83 6.40 5.77
C ARG A 108 -5.75 6.23 4.26
N TRP A 109 -4.72 5.52 3.82
CA TRP A 109 -4.56 5.12 2.44
C TRP A 109 -4.32 3.61 2.35
N ARG A 110 -4.57 3.03 1.18
CA ARG A 110 -4.31 1.61 0.88
C ARG A 110 -4.10 1.39 -0.60
N PHE A 111 -3.39 0.34 -0.98
CA PHE A 111 -3.35 -0.07 -2.38
C PHE A 111 -4.74 -0.44 -2.89
N ALA A 112 -5.07 0.01 -4.11
CA ALA A 112 -6.36 -0.25 -4.75
C ALA A 112 -6.54 -1.73 -5.11
N SER A 113 -5.47 -2.51 -5.18
CA SER A 113 -5.49 -3.95 -5.42
C SER A 113 -4.37 -4.66 -4.65
N LYS A 114 -4.65 -5.86 -4.14
CA LYS A 114 -3.60 -6.84 -3.79
C LYS A 114 -3.18 -7.53 -5.09
N LYS A 115 -2.11 -7.09 -5.74
CA LYS A 115 -1.29 -7.98 -6.60
C LYS A 115 0.02 -7.28 -7.00
N ARG A 116 1.14 -7.79 -6.49
CA ARG A 116 2.20 -8.24 -7.39
C ARG A 116 2.09 -9.75 -7.39
N ASP A 117 1.44 -10.28 -8.43
CA ASP A 117 1.75 -11.63 -8.87
C ASP A 117 3.19 -11.51 -9.40
N VAL A 118 4.14 -12.02 -8.63
CA VAL A 118 5.51 -12.15 -9.09
C VAL A 118 5.45 -13.31 -10.07
N GLY A 119 5.38 -12.99 -11.36
CA GLY A 119 5.58 -13.90 -12.49
C GLY A 119 4.93 -15.28 -12.37
N GLU A 120 3.82 -15.48 -13.08
CA GLU A 120 3.58 -16.76 -13.73
C GLU A 120 4.81 -17.10 -14.59
N GLU A 121 5.73 -17.88 -14.04
CA GLU A 121 6.64 -18.68 -14.85
C GLU A 121 5.79 -19.79 -15.46
N GLU A 122 5.35 -19.59 -16.70
CA GLU A 122 4.81 -20.64 -17.55
C GLU A 122 5.88 -21.74 -17.69
N ASN A 123 5.77 -22.80 -16.90
CA ASN A 123 6.49 -24.05 -17.15
C ASN A 123 5.79 -24.76 -18.33
N VAL A 124 6.13 -24.33 -19.55
CA VAL A 124 5.76 -25.03 -20.78
C VAL A 124 6.68 -26.23 -20.95
N ARG A 125 6.11 -27.42 -20.70
CA ARG A 125 6.43 -28.74 -21.29
C ARG A 125 7.92 -29.10 -21.39
N GLU A 126 8.37 -29.94 -20.47
CA GLU A 126 9.28 -31.02 -20.82
C GLU A 126 8.49 -32.33 -20.86
N GLU A 127 8.14 -32.72 -22.09
CA GLU A 127 7.65 -34.04 -22.43
C GLU A 127 8.73 -35.09 -22.13
N SER A 128 8.40 -36.05 -21.27
CA SER A 128 8.59 -37.48 -21.52
C SER A 128 9.79 -37.89 -22.41
N MET A 129 11.02 -37.91 -21.90
CA MET A 129 12.09 -38.70 -22.51
C MET A 129 13.16 -39.18 -21.52
N GLU A 130 12.75 -39.86 -20.45
CA GLU A 130 13.69 -40.66 -19.64
C GLU A 130 13.05 -42.01 -19.28
N ARG A 131 12.92 -42.89 -20.28
CA ARG A 131 12.89 -44.35 -20.12
C ARG A 131 13.08 -45.01 -21.48
N ASP A 132 14.29 -44.91 -22.07
CA ASP A 132 14.73 -45.81 -23.16
C ASP A 132 16.26 -45.69 -23.40
N VAL A 133 17.08 -45.77 -22.34
CA VAL A 133 18.55 -45.88 -22.46
C VAL A 133 19.09 -46.93 -21.48
N LEU A 134 18.54 -48.15 -21.53
CA LEU A 134 19.14 -49.28 -20.81
C LEU A 134 18.88 -50.64 -21.46
N ASP A 135 18.85 -50.70 -22.80
CA ASP A 135 18.81 -52.00 -23.51
C ASP A 135 19.70 -52.08 -24.77
N ARG A 136 20.83 -51.36 -24.81
CA ARG A 136 21.82 -51.52 -25.90
C ARG A 136 23.27 -51.45 -25.44
N VAL A 137 23.65 -52.30 -24.48
CA VAL A 137 25.04 -52.78 -24.38
C VAL A 137 25.01 -54.30 -24.30
N GLY A 138 25.20 -54.93 -25.46
CA GLY A 138 25.25 -56.38 -25.62
C GLY A 138 25.11 -56.78 -27.08
N GLY A 139 26.00 -56.27 -27.93
CA GLY A 139 26.24 -56.83 -29.26
C GLY A 139 27.35 -57.88 -29.21
N GLU A 140 27.28 -58.78 -30.19
CA GLU A 140 28.37 -59.59 -30.76
C GLU A 140 28.48 -61.06 -30.31
N GLU A 141 28.09 -61.90 -31.28
CA GLU A 141 28.58 -63.24 -31.67
C GLU A 141 28.15 -64.51 -30.89
#